data_AF-A0A5P2W0G5-F1
#
_entry.id   AF-A0A5P2W0G5-F1
#
_cell.length_a   1.000
_cell.length_b   1.000
_cell.length_c   1.000
_cell.angle_alpha   90.00
_cell.angle_beta   90.00
_cell.angle_gamma   90.00
#
_symmetry.space_group_name_H-M   'P 1'
#
loop_
_entity.id
_entity.type
_entity.pdbx_description
1 polymer ?
#
loop_
_entity_poly.entity_id
_entity_poly.type
_entity_poly.pdbx_seq_one_letter_code
_entity_poly.pdbx_strand_id
1 'polypeptide(L)'
;MTDAAGRAGEEPRSPAGMVNEVEGYLLCRARIAEAKQRARAFTEPLEWLTTAQREHVEEHYVRVCLVHAREDLQRVADRCRELRAEYEDRYLRLRARCVAWSIAGVAGAAAMAMITVAAQRS
;
A
#
# COMPACT_ATOMS: atom_id res chain seq x y z
N MET A 1 -16.45 -31.84 23.31
CA MET A 1 -15.98 -30.74 24.16
C MET A 1 -15.18 -29.80 23.26
N THR A 2 -15.89 -28.84 22.65
CA THR A 2 -15.41 -27.58 22.03
C THR A 2 -14.16 -27.65 21.15
N ASP A 3 -14.27 -27.73 19.82
CA ASP A 3 -14.63 -26.62 18.91
C ASP A 3 -14.80 -25.24 19.59
N ALA A 4 -13.68 -24.62 19.93
CA ALA A 4 -13.61 -23.24 20.40
C ALA A 4 -12.29 -22.55 19.99
N ALA A 5 -11.69 -22.94 18.86
CA ALA A 5 -10.46 -22.33 18.34
C ALA A 5 -10.64 -21.71 16.94
N GLY A 6 -11.88 -21.61 16.43
CA GLY A 6 -12.18 -21.18 15.06
C GLY A 6 -12.79 -19.78 14.88
N ARG A 7 -12.99 -18.97 15.93
CA ARG A 7 -13.69 -17.66 15.79
C ARG A 7 -13.07 -16.50 16.57
N ALA A 8 -11.75 -16.49 16.70
CA ALA A 8 -11.04 -15.29 17.13
C ALA A 8 -10.80 -14.38 15.90
N GLY A 9 -11.69 -13.41 15.71
CA GLY A 9 -11.37 -12.16 15.02
C GLY A 9 -11.70 -12.06 13.53
N GLU A 10 -12.93 -12.32 13.11
CA GLU A 10 -13.49 -11.52 12.01
C GLU A 10 -13.86 -10.14 12.58
N GLU A 11 -12.84 -9.32 12.84
CA GLU A 11 -13.05 -7.87 12.94
C GLU A 11 -13.73 -7.43 11.63
N PRO A 12 -14.90 -6.77 11.67
CA PRO A 12 -15.58 -6.36 10.45
C PRO A 12 -14.62 -5.50 9.63
N ARG A 13 -14.24 -6.01 8.47
CA ARG A 13 -13.32 -5.35 7.53
C ARG A 13 -13.83 -3.94 7.30
N SER A 14 -13.02 -2.94 7.68
CA SER A 14 -13.38 -1.54 7.52
C SER A 14 -13.85 -1.27 6.08
N PRO A 15 -14.89 -0.44 5.87
CA PRO A 15 -15.40 -0.13 4.53
C PRO A 15 -14.29 0.27 3.55
N ALA A 16 -13.28 1.00 4.01
CA ALA A 16 -12.11 1.38 3.21
C ALA A 16 -11.25 0.18 2.78
N GLY A 17 -11.08 -0.82 3.65
CA GLY A 17 -10.35 -2.04 3.33
C GLY A 17 -11.07 -2.88 2.28
N MET A 18 -12.41 -2.95 2.34
CA MET A 18 -13.22 -3.65 1.35
C MET A 18 -13.16 -2.95 -0.03
N VAL A 19 -13.25 -1.62 -0.07
CA VAL A 19 -13.14 -0.85 -1.31
C VAL A 19 -11.79 -1.09 -1.98
N ASN A 20 -10.68 -1.04 -1.22
CA ASN A 20 -9.34 -1.26 -1.77
C ASN A 20 -9.16 -2.69 -2.32
N GLU A 21 -9.75 -3.71 -1.67
CA GLU A 21 -9.69 -5.10 -2.14
C GLU A 21 -10.49 -5.28 -3.45
N VAL A 22 -11.68 -4.68 -3.52
CA VAL A 22 -12.50 -4.67 -4.74
C VAL A 22 -11.79 -3.94 -5.86
N GLU A 23 -11.23 -2.76 -5.59
CA GLU A 23 -10.47 -1.98 -6.58
C GLU A 23 -9.28 -2.79 -7.12
N GLY A 24 -8.50 -3.43 -6.25
CA GLY A 24 -7.39 -4.30 -6.65
C GLY A 24 -7.84 -5.46 -7.53
N TYR A 25 -8.97 -6.10 -7.19
CA TYR A 25 -9.55 -7.16 -8.00
C TYR A 25 -10.03 -6.64 -9.38
N LEU A 26 -10.69 -5.49 -9.43
CA LEU A 26 -11.15 -4.88 -10.68
C LEU A 26 -9.99 -4.50 -11.59
N LEU A 27 -8.94 -3.90 -11.04
CA LEU A 27 -7.71 -3.61 -11.76
C LEU A 27 -7.08 -4.89 -12.32
N CYS A 28 -6.98 -5.94 -11.51
CA CYS A 28 -6.44 -7.23 -11.96
C CYS A 28 -7.27 -7.82 -13.13
N ARG A 29 -8.60 -7.81 -13.01
CA ARG A 29 -9.52 -8.26 -14.06
C ARG A 29 -9.36 -7.46 -15.35
N ALA A 30 -9.26 -6.14 -15.25
CA ALA A 30 -9.05 -5.25 -16.39
C ALA A 30 -7.73 -5.58 -17.10
N ARG A 31 -6.63 -5.78 -16.34
CA ARG A 31 -5.32 -6.13 -16.90
C ARG A 31 -5.31 -7.48 -17.61
N ILE A 32 -6.02 -8.48 -17.09
CA ILE A 32 -6.19 -9.78 -17.76
C ILE A 32 -6.96 -9.62 -19.07
N ALA A 33 -8.06 -8.87 -19.06
CA ALA A 33 -8.86 -8.64 -20.27
C ALA A 33 -8.05 -7.91 -21.35
N GLU A 34 -7.30 -6.89 -20.95
CA GLU A 34 -6.43 -6.13 -21.83
C GLU A 34 -5.29 -6.99 -22.41
N ALA A 35 -4.64 -7.82 -21.60
CA ALA A 35 -3.60 -8.72 -22.08
C ALA A 35 -4.15 -9.72 -23.12
N LYS A 36 -5.35 -10.27 -22.89
CA LYS A 36 -6.03 -11.14 -23.85
C LYS A 36 -6.40 -10.42 -25.15
N GLN A 37 -6.83 -9.17 -25.06
CA GLN A 37 -7.13 -8.36 -26.24
C GLN A 37 -5.86 -8.08 -27.06
N ARG A 38 -4.77 -7.70 -26.39
CA ARG A 38 -3.47 -7.48 -27.04
C ARG A 38 -2.91 -8.75 -27.67
N ALA A 39 -3.08 -9.90 -27.02
CA ALA A 39 -2.68 -11.19 -27.57
C ALA A 39 -3.41 -11.49 -28.88
N ARG A 40 -4.74 -11.33 -28.92
CA ARG A 40 -5.54 -11.49 -30.14
C ARG A 40 -5.13 -10.53 -31.24
N ALA A 41 -4.97 -9.24 -30.91
CA ALA A 41 -4.53 -8.24 -31.89
C ALA A 41 -3.12 -8.53 -32.43
N PHE A 42 -2.24 -9.12 -31.62
CA PHE A 42 -0.91 -9.53 -32.03
C PHE A 42 -0.93 -10.73 -32.99
N THR A 43 -1.81 -11.71 -32.75
CA THR A 43 -1.90 -12.90 -33.61
C THR A 43 -2.77 -12.68 -34.85
N GLU A 44 -3.74 -11.77 -34.82
CA GLU A 44 -4.66 -11.43 -35.92
C GLU A 44 -3.98 -11.35 -37.30
N PRO A 45 -2.88 -10.60 -37.51
CA PRO A 45 -2.19 -10.52 -38.81
C PRO A 45 -1.43 -11.79 -39.22
N LEU A 46 -1.28 -12.78 -38.34
CA LEU A 46 -0.55 -14.02 -38.60
C LEU A 46 -1.49 -15.08 -39.20
N GLU A 47 -1.93 -14.85 -40.44
CA GLU A 47 -2.90 -15.72 -41.14
C GLU A 47 -2.39 -17.14 -41.43
N TRP A 48 -1.07 -17.34 -41.41
CA TRP A 48 -0.43 -18.65 -41.61
C TRP A 48 -0.53 -19.58 -40.39
N LEU A 49 -0.94 -19.07 -39.23
CA LEU A 49 -1.15 -19.87 -38.03
C LEU A 49 -2.51 -20.55 -38.04
N THR A 50 -2.52 -21.85 -37.77
CA THR A 50 -3.75 -22.58 -37.45
C THR A 50 -4.37 -22.05 -36.15
N THR A 51 -5.67 -22.25 -35.96
CA THR A 51 -6.40 -21.82 -34.75
C THR A 51 -5.74 -22.34 -33.46
N ALA A 52 -5.32 -23.62 -33.44
CA ALA A 52 -4.67 -24.20 -32.27
C ALA A 52 -3.29 -23.58 -31.98
N GLN A 53 -2.51 -23.27 -33.02
CA GLN A 53 -1.23 -22.57 -32.84
C GLN A 53 -1.43 -21.13 -32.36
N ARG A 54 -2.45 -20.45 -32.88
CA ARG A 54 -2.84 -19.11 -32.47
C ARG A 54 -3.21 -19.07 -30.98
N GLU A 55 -4.07 -19.98 -30.53
CA GLU A 55 -4.49 -20.07 -29.13
C GLU A 55 -3.28 -20.30 -28.20
N HIS A 56 -2.38 -21.21 -28.54
CA HIS A 56 -1.15 -21.43 -27.76
C HIS A 56 -0.26 -20.18 -27.66
N VAL A 57 -0.09 -19.45 -28.77
CA VAL A 57 0.70 -18.20 -28.78
C VAL A 57 0.02 -17.14 -27.91
N GLU A 58 -1.30 -16.99 -28.02
CA GLU A 58 -2.06 -16.03 -27.22
C GLU A 58 -1.97 -16.33 -25.72
N GLU A 59 -2.12 -17.59 -25.32
CA GLU A 59 -1.99 -18.00 -23.92
C GLU A 59 -0.59 -17.72 -23.37
N HIS A 60 0.45 -18.02 -24.15
CA HIS A 60 1.83 -17.73 -23.76
C HIS A 60 2.08 -16.22 -23.64
N TYR A 61 1.60 -15.44 -24.61
CA TYR A 61 1.69 -13.98 -24.60
C TYR A 61 1.03 -13.38 -23.35
N VAL A 62 -0.21 -13.80 -23.05
CA VAL A 62 -0.94 -13.34 -21.87
C VAL A 62 -0.16 -13.65 -20.59
N ARG A 63 0.39 -14.86 -20.48
CA ARG A 63 1.18 -15.27 -19.31
C ARG A 63 2.40 -14.36 -19.11
N VAL A 64 3.18 -14.14 -20.18
CA VAL A 64 4.37 -13.28 -20.12
C VAL A 64 4.00 -11.84 -19.77
N CYS A 65 2.97 -11.29 -20.41
CA CYS A 65 2.51 -9.93 -20.10
C CYS A 65 2.06 -9.78 -18.64
N LEU A 66 1.39 -10.77 -18.06
CA LEU A 66 0.95 -10.72 -16.67
C LEU A 66 2.11 -10.87 -15.68
N VAL A 67 3.13 -11.67 -16.01
CA VAL A 67 4.36 -11.77 -15.21
C VAL A 67 5.07 -10.42 -15.15
N HIS A 68 5.32 -9.79 -16.31
CA HIS A 68 5.99 -8.48 -16.34
C HIS A 68 5.16 -7.39 -15.66
N ALA A 69 3.85 -7.37 -15.88
CA ALA A 69 2.97 -6.42 -15.21
C ALA A 69 3.04 -6.56 -13.68
N ARG A 70 3.13 -7.79 -13.17
CA ARG A 70 3.29 -8.06 -11.74
C ARG A 70 4.64 -7.57 -11.23
N GLU A 71 5.73 -7.86 -11.95
CA GLU A 71 7.09 -7.43 -11.58
C GLU A 71 7.19 -5.91 -11.51
N ASP A 72 6.63 -5.20 -12.48
CA ASP A 72 6.63 -3.74 -12.49
C ASP A 72 5.80 -3.15 -11.33
N LEU A 73 4.62 -3.73 -11.05
CA LEU A 73 3.81 -3.32 -9.90
C LEU A 73 4.53 -3.57 -8.57
N GLN A 74 5.24 -4.70 -8.44
CA GLN A 74 6.04 -5.00 -7.26
C GLN A 74 7.17 -3.99 -7.10
N ARG A 75 7.90 -3.69 -8.16
CA ARG A 75 8.97 -2.68 -8.15
C ARG A 75 8.45 -1.32 -7.71
N VAL A 76 7.32 -0.86 -8.26
CA VAL A 76 6.71 0.41 -7.87
C VAL A 76 6.27 0.38 -6.40
N ALA A 77 5.62 -0.69 -5.97
CA ALA A 77 5.19 -0.84 -4.58
C ALA A 77 6.38 -0.80 -3.61
N ASP A 78 7.48 -1.47 -3.93
CA ASP A 78 8.69 -1.47 -3.12
C ASP A 78 9.32 -0.08 -3.03
N ARG A 79 9.41 0.64 -4.15
CA ARG A 79 9.90 2.03 -4.15
C ARG A 79 8.99 2.97 -3.36
N CYS A 80 7.67 2.81 -3.45
CA CYS A 80 6.74 3.59 -2.65
C CYS A 80 6.90 3.30 -1.14
N ARG A 81 7.14 2.04 -0.75
CA ARG A 81 7.40 1.68 0.65
C ARG A 81 8.72 2.25 1.15
N GLU A 82 9.78 2.16 0.35
CA GLU A 82 11.10 2.73 0.66
C GLU A 82 11.01 4.24 0.86
N LEU A 83 10.40 4.96 -0.08
CA LEU A 83 10.15 6.40 0.04
C LEU A 83 9.35 6.71 1.30
N ARG A 84 8.25 5.99 1.54
CA ARG A 84 7.42 6.20 2.73
C ARG A 84 8.22 6.01 4.02
N ALA A 85 9.08 5.00 4.10
CA ALA A 85 9.94 4.77 5.25
C ALA A 85 10.93 5.93 5.46
N GLU A 86 11.57 6.43 4.40
CA GLU A 86 12.45 7.60 4.48
C GLU A 86 11.74 8.86 4.97
N TYR A 87 10.51 9.10 4.50
CA TYR A 87 9.69 10.24 4.92
C TYR A 87 9.18 10.10 6.35
N GLU A 88 8.72 8.92 6.76
CA GLU A 88 8.25 8.66 8.11
C GLU A 88 9.38 8.84 9.13
N ASP A 89 10.59 8.36 8.83
CA ASP A 89 11.76 8.53 9.69
C ASP A 89 12.15 10.02 9.86
N ARG A 90 12.13 10.80 8.76
CA ARG A 90 12.32 12.27 8.83
C ARG A 90 11.21 12.96 9.63
N TYR A 91 9.97 12.57 9.43
CA TYR A 91 8.83 13.14 10.14
C TYR A 91 8.88 12.83 11.64
N LEU A 92 9.20 11.59 12.02
CA LEU A 92 9.32 11.18 13.41
C LEU A 92 10.40 11.96 14.14
N ARG A 93 11.55 12.21 13.51
CA ARG A 93 12.60 13.07 14.08
C ARG A 93 12.13 14.51 14.30
N LEU A 94 11.43 15.09 13.32
CA LEU A 94 10.94 16.47 13.44
C LEU A 94 9.85 16.56 14.51
N ARG A 95 8.92 15.60 14.53
CA ARG A 95 7.88 15.48 15.54
C ARG A 95 8.48 15.32 16.93
N ALA A 96 9.47 14.46 17.12
CA ALA A 96 10.14 14.27 18.39
C ALA A 96 10.78 15.58 18.90
N ARG A 97 11.43 16.34 18.01
CA ARG A 97 11.96 17.66 18.34
C ARG A 97 10.85 18.63 18.73
N CYS A 98 9.81 18.77 17.92
CA CYS A 98 8.69 19.67 18.24
C CYS A 98 8.07 19.33 19.60
N VAL A 99 7.81 18.05 19.86
CA VAL A 99 7.28 17.57 21.13
C VAL A 99 8.23 17.89 22.28
N ALA A 100 9.55 17.66 22.12
CA ALA A 100 10.54 17.99 23.15
C ALA A 100 10.58 19.50 23.45
N TRP A 101 10.57 20.35 22.42
CA TRP A 101 10.51 21.81 22.59
C TRP A 101 9.21 22.26 23.26
N SER A 102 8.07 21.68 22.90
CA SER A 102 6.79 21.96 23.56
C SER A 102 6.81 21.57 25.04
N ILE A 103 7.33 20.38 25.37
CA ILE A 103 7.46 19.93 26.76
C ILE A 103 8.40 20.85 27.54
N ALA A 104 9.56 21.20 26.98
CA ALA A 104 10.53 22.10 27.61
C ALA A 104 9.92 23.49 27.85
N GLY A 105 9.17 24.03 26.89
CA GLY A 105 8.47 25.30 27.04
C GLY A 105 7.41 25.28 28.15
N VAL A 106 6.59 24.23 28.21
CA VAL A 106 5.58 24.05 29.27
C VAL A 106 6.25 23.91 30.64
N ALA A 107 7.30 23.11 30.75
CA ALA A 107 8.05 22.92 32.00
C ALA A 107 8.71 24.23 32.47
N GLY A 108 9.31 24.99 31.54
CA GLY A 108 9.90 26.29 31.84
C GLY A 108 8.86 27.32 32.31
N ALA A 109 7.71 27.39 31.64
CA ALA A 109 6.60 28.25 32.06
C ALA A 109 6.06 27.88 33.44
N ALA A 110 5.90 26.57 33.71
CA ALA A 110 5.46 26.07 35.01
C ALA A 110 6.47 26.39 36.12
N ALA A 111 7.77 26.21 35.87
CA ALA A 111 8.83 26.56 36.81
C ALA A 111 8.84 28.06 37.12
N MET A 112 8.71 28.91 36.10
CA MET A 112 8.65 30.35 36.27
C MET A 112 7.41 30.78 37.08
N ALA A 113 6.25 30.18 36.80
CA ALA A 113 5.04 30.42 37.59
C ALA A 113 5.18 29.98 39.06
N MET A 114 5.87 28.87 39.33
CA MET A 114 6.14 28.44 40.70
C MET A 114 7.07 29.43 41.43
N ILE A 115 8.09 29.96 40.76
CA ILE A 115 9.00 30.96 41.33
C ILE A 115 8.26 32.25 41.66
N THR A 116 7.39 32.74 40.76
CA THR A 116 6.62 33.97 41.01
C THR A 116 5.64 33.78 42.16
N VAL A 117 4.98 32.62 42.26
CA VAL A 117 4.10 32.30 43.40
C VAL A 117 4.90 32.18 44.70
N ALA A 118 6.09 31.59 44.69
CA ALA A 118 6.93 31.49 45.86
C ALA A 118 7.40 32.88 46.34
N ALA A 119 7.81 33.75 45.42
CA ALA A 119 8.23 35.12 45.72
C ALA A 119 7.09 36.01 46.25
N GLN A 120 5.83 35.70 45.93
CA GLN A 120 4.67 36.39 46.50
C GLN A 120 4.32 35.92 47.92
N ARG A 121 4.80 34.75 48.33
CA ARG A 121 4.52 34.16 49.65
C ARG A 121 5.59 34.46 50.70
N SER A 122 6.76 34.95 50.28
CA SER A 122 7.88 35.40 51.12
C SER A 122 7.80 36.88 51.41
#